data_AF-A0A3D5CR91-F1
#
_entry.id   AF-A0A3D5CR91-F1
#
_cell.length_a   1.000
_cell.length_b   1.000
_cell.length_c   1.000
_cell.angle_alpha   90.00
_cell.angle_beta   90.00
_cell.angle_gamma   90.00
#
_symmetry.space_group_name_H-M   'P 1'
#
loop_
_entity.id
_entity.type
_entity.pdbx_description
1 polymer ?
#
loop_
_entity_poly.entity_id
_entity_poly.type
_entity_poly.pdbx_seq_one_letter_code
_entity_poly.pdbx_strand_id
1 'polypeptide(L)'
;MTTPAYLIAIILATLYGALFHLYKGGNASKMLLYLVSSWMGFIIGHNVSRVVASSIYSIGPLNAGMASLGSGLALVLAHWLSKRNLED
;
A
#
# COMPACT_ATOMS: atom_id res chain seq x y z
N MET A 1 -12.35 8.83 9.75
CA MET A 1 -11.94 9.82 8.72
C MET A 1 -13.20 10.35 8.03
N THR A 2 -13.10 11.38 7.18
CA THR A 2 -14.24 11.86 6.37
C THR A 2 -14.44 10.99 5.13
N THR A 3 -15.64 11.00 4.54
CA THR A 3 -15.93 10.23 3.31
C THR A 3 -14.96 10.51 2.16
N PRO A 4 -14.62 11.77 1.82
CA PRO A 4 -13.64 12.06 0.76
C PRO A 4 -12.25 11.48 1.05
N ALA A 5 -11.83 11.45 2.32
CA ALA A 5 -10.52 10.93 2.69
C ALA A 5 -10.42 9.40 2.50
N TYR A 6 -11.52 8.66 2.71
CA TYR A 6 -11.57 7.24 2.39
C TYR A 6 -11.48 6.98 0.88
N LEU A 7 -12.13 7.82 0.06
CA LEU A 7 -12.02 7.72 -1.40
C LEU A 7 -10.58 7.96 -1.88
N ILE A 8 -9.92 8.99 -1.36
CA ILE A 8 -8.50 9.24 -1.69
C ILE A 8 -7.62 8.07 -1.23
N ALA A 9 -7.86 7.53 -0.02
CA ALA A 9 -7.10 6.40 0.49
C ALA A 9 -7.19 5.17 -0.41
N ILE A 10 -8.41 4.78 -0.82
CA ILE A 10 -8.60 3.60 -1.68
C ILE A 10 -8.04 3.82 -3.10
N ILE A 11 -8.17 5.04 -3.65
CA ILE A 11 -7.59 5.40 -4.95
C ILE A 11 -6.07 5.26 -4.91
N LEU A 12 -5.41 5.89 -3.93
CA LEU A 12 -3.96 5.86 -3.81
C LEU A 12 -3.44 4.43 -3.57
N ALA A 13 -4.05 3.71 -2.63
CA ALA A 13 -3.61 2.35 -2.32
C ALA A 13 -3.79 1.39 -3.53
N THR A 14 -4.89 1.53 -4.28
CA THR A 14 -5.11 0.77 -5.52
C THR A 14 -4.10 1.16 -6.60
N LEU A 15 -3.85 2.46 -6.78
CA LEU A 15 -2.87 2.97 -7.75
C LEU A 15 -1.48 2.42 -7.47
N TYR A 16 -1.02 2.41 -6.22
CA TYR A 16 0.29 1.86 -5.87
C TYR A 16 0.39 0.36 -6.18
N GLY A 17 -0.62 -0.43 -5.82
CA GLY A 17 -0.63 -1.86 -6.12
C GLY A 17 -0.63 -2.14 -7.63
N ALA A 18 -1.43 -1.40 -8.40
CA ALA A 18 -1.50 -1.51 -9.86
C ALA A 18 -0.21 -1.07 -10.55
N LEU A 19 0.39 0.07 -10.14
CA LEU A 19 1.66 0.54 -10.69
C LEU A 19 2.80 -0.44 -10.38
N PHE A 20 2.81 -1.01 -9.18
CA PHE A 20 3.80 -2.02 -8.80
C PHE A 20 3.63 -3.31 -9.60
N HIS A 21 2.38 -3.76 -9.83
CA HIS A 21 2.09 -4.87 -10.73
C HIS A 21 2.58 -4.59 -12.15
N LEU A 22 2.30 -3.41 -12.70
CA LEU A 22 2.74 -3.01 -14.03
C LEU A 22 4.28 -3.00 -14.13
N TYR A 23 4.97 -2.52 -13.09
CA TYR A 23 6.42 -2.49 -13.04
C TYR A 23 7.06 -3.88 -12.93
N LYS A 24 6.49 -4.78 -12.12
CA LYS A 24 7.05 -6.14 -11.90
C LYS A 24 6.55 -7.18 -12.88
N GLY A 25 5.42 -6.94 -13.54
CA GLY A 25 4.69 -7.92 -14.33
C GLY A 25 4.09 -9.06 -13.49
N GLY A 26 3.41 -9.98 -14.18
CA GLY A 26 2.84 -11.19 -13.58
C GLY A 26 1.42 -11.49 -14.05
N ASN A 27 0.87 -12.60 -13.57
CA ASN A 27 -0.51 -13.00 -13.84
C ASN A 27 -1.54 -12.25 -12.97
N ALA A 28 -2.82 -12.53 -13.17
CA ALA A 28 -3.93 -11.94 -12.41
C ALA A 28 -3.83 -12.22 -10.90
N SER A 29 -3.32 -13.38 -10.48
CA SER A 29 -3.13 -13.70 -9.06
C SER A 29 -2.11 -12.77 -8.41
N LYS A 30 -1.03 -12.42 -9.11
CA LYS A 30 -0.05 -11.42 -8.63
C LYS A 30 -0.65 -10.01 -8.56
N MET A 31 -1.55 -9.65 -9.47
CA MET A 31 -2.28 -8.38 -9.39
C MET A 31 -3.08 -8.30 -8.09
N LEU A 32 -3.87 -9.34 -7.77
CA LEU A 32 -4.63 -9.39 -6.52
C LEU A 32 -3.72 -9.35 -5.29
N LEU A 33 -2.60 -10.10 -5.30
CA LEU A 33 -1.63 -10.07 -4.21
C LEU A 33 -1.11 -8.64 -3.95
N TYR A 34 -0.69 -7.92 -5.00
CA TYR A 34 -0.16 -6.57 -4.85
C TYR A 34 -1.23 -5.56 -4.44
N LEU A 35 -2.46 -5.65 -4.95
CA LEU A 35 -3.56 -4.78 -4.53
C LEU A 35 -3.85 -4.94 -3.03
N VAL A 36 -4.07 -6.17 -2.57
CA VAL A 36 -4.38 -6.45 -1.15
C VAL A 36 -3.20 -6.06 -0.26
N SER A 37 -1.97 -6.39 -0.65
CA SER A 37 -0.77 -6.01 0.11
C SER A 37 -0.61 -4.49 0.21
N SER A 38 -0.85 -3.77 -0.89
CA SER A 38 -0.82 -2.31 -0.90
C SER A 38 -1.87 -1.71 0.04
N TRP A 39 -3.10 -2.22 0.02
CA TRP A 39 -4.16 -1.76 0.92
C TRP A 39 -3.81 -1.98 2.39
N MET A 40 -3.29 -3.16 2.74
CA MET A 40 -2.88 -3.48 4.11
C MET A 40 -1.72 -2.59 4.57
N GLY A 41 -0.68 -2.46 3.75
CA GLY A 41 0.44 -1.57 4.03
C GLY A 41 0.00 -0.11 4.19
N PHE A 42 -0.93 0.35 3.34
CA PHE A 42 -1.45 1.73 3.39
C PHE A 42 -2.22 2.01 4.69
N ILE A 43 -3.11 1.09 5.08
CA ILE A 43 -3.86 1.18 6.33
C ILE A 43 -2.90 1.17 7.52
N ILE A 44 -1.94 0.25 7.55
CA ILE A 44 -0.96 0.15 8.64
C ILE A 44 -0.13 1.45 8.73
N GLY A 45 0.42 1.92 7.61
CA GLY A 45 1.21 3.14 7.56
C GLY A 45 0.45 4.37 8.06
N HIS A 46 -0.82 4.53 7.65
CA HIS A 46 -1.66 5.62 8.14
C HIS A 46 -1.89 5.56 9.66
N ASN A 47 -2.11 4.37 10.23
CA ASN A 47 -2.36 4.23 11.67
C ASN A 47 -1.09 4.38 12.50
N VAL A 48 0.04 3.82 12.02
CA VAL A 48 1.36 3.96 12.65
C VAL A 48 1.78 5.43 12.73
N SER A 49 1.38 6.26 11.78
CA SER A 49 1.70 7.70 11.80
C SER A 49 1.29 8.39 13.10
N ARG A 50 0.19 7.94 13.73
CA ARG A 50 -0.31 8.50 15.00
C ARG A 50 0.57 8.09 16.17
N VAL A 51 1.08 6.86 16.15
CA VAL A 51 1.97 6.32 17.18
C VAL A 51 3.31 7.05 17.18
N VAL A 52 3.84 7.34 15.98
CA VAL A 52 5.12 8.04 15.82
C VAL A 52 4.99 9.57 15.70
N ALA A 53 3.80 10.12 15.99
CA ALA A 53 3.49 11.55 15.89
C ALA A 53 3.90 12.21 14.56
N SER A 54 3.80 11.48 13.44
CA SER A 54 4.16 11.94 12.10
C SER A 54 2.96 12.49 11.35
N SER A 55 3.18 13.53 10.54
CA SER A 55 2.17 14.21 9.70
C SER A 55 2.60 14.41 8.22
N ILE A 56 3.50 13.55 7.72
CA ILE A 56 4.10 13.66 6.38
C ILE A 56 3.03 13.64 5.27
N TYR A 57 3.02 14.65 4.39
CA TYR A 57 2.09 14.77 3.24
C TYR A 57 0.63 14.50 3.62
N SER A 58 0.12 15.21 4.63
CA SER A 58 -1.27 15.02 5.07
C SER A 58 -2.28 15.63 4.09
N ILE A 59 -3.31 14.87 3.74
CA ILE A 59 -4.46 15.29 2.94
C ILE A 59 -5.70 15.21 3.83
N GLY A 60 -6.08 16.33 4.45
CA GLY A 60 -7.09 16.33 5.50
C GLY A 60 -6.72 15.37 6.63
N PRO A 61 -7.59 14.43 7.05
CA PRO A 61 -7.29 13.47 8.13
C PRO A 61 -6.38 12.31 7.68
N LEU A 62 -6.03 12.20 6.40
CA LEU A 62 -5.19 11.14 5.87
C LEU A 62 -3.72 11.58 5.89
N ASN A 63 -2.88 10.95 6.71
CA ASN A 63 -1.43 11.04 6.53
C ASN A 63 -1.01 10.20 5.32
N ALA A 64 -0.99 10.81 4.13
CA ALA A 64 -0.75 10.09 2.88
C ALA A 64 0.71 9.64 2.78
N GLY A 65 1.67 10.43 3.28
CA GLY A 65 3.09 10.05 3.22
C GLY A 65 3.39 8.76 3.96
N MET A 66 2.96 8.65 5.22
CA MET A 66 3.17 7.42 6.00
C MET A 66 2.40 6.24 5.43
N ALA A 67 1.20 6.48 4.90
CA ALA A 67 0.41 5.45 4.25
C ALA A 67 1.10 4.92 2.97
N SER A 68 1.65 5.80 2.14
CA SER A 68 2.42 5.43 0.94
C SER A 68 3.69 4.64 1.30
N LEU A 69 4.39 5.04 2.37
CA LEU A 69 5.54 4.28 2.87
C LEU A 69 5.15 2.86 3.30
N GLY A 70 4.08 2.72 4.09
CA GLY A 70 3.58 1.42 4.50
C GLY A 70 3.14 0.53 3.32
N SER A 71 2.45 1.12 2.33
CA SER A 71 2.08 0.44 1.09
C SER A 71 3.31 -0.05 0.32
N GLY A 72 4.32 0.80 0.13
CA GLY A 72 5.57 0.44 -0.56
C GLY A 72 6.31 -0.70 0.14
N LEU A 73 6.43 -0.65 1.47
CA LEU A 73 7.07 -1.71 2.26
C LEU A 73 6.31 -3.05 2.13
N ALA A 74 4.98 -3.01 2.22
CA ALA A 74 4.15 -4.21 2.07
C ALA A 74 4.25 -4.82 0.66
N LEU A 75 4.29 -3.98 -0.38
CA LEU A 75 4.46 -4.43 -1.77
C LEU A 75 5.82 -5.12 -2.01
N VAL A 76 6.90 -4.52 -1.50
CA VAL A 76 8.24 -5.11 -1.59
C VAL A 76 8.29 -6.45 -0.85
N LEU A 77 7.71 -6.52 0.35
CA LEU A 77 7.63 -7.75 1.13
C LEU A 77 6.82 -8.83 0.41
N ALA A 78 5.63 -8.49 -0.10
CA ALA A 78 4.77 -9.43 -0.83
C ALA A 78 5.45 -9.96 -2.10
N HIS A 79 6.17 -9.10 -2.83
CA HIS A 79 6.96 -9.52 -3.99
C HIS A 79 8.06 -10.50 -3.62
N TRP A 80 8.79 -10.20 -2.54
CA TRP A 80 9.88 -11.06 -2.07
C TRP A 80 9.37 -12.44 -1.61
N LEU A 81 8.29 -12.47 -0.82
CA LEU A 81 7.64 -13.71 -0.38
C LEU A 81 7.11 -14.53 -1.56
N SER A 82 6.48 -13.87 -2.54
CA SER A 82 5.96 -14.55 -3.73
C SER A 82 7.04 -15.17 -4.61
N LYS A 83 8.29 -14.66 -4.58
CA LYS A 83 9.39 -15.27 -5.31
C LYS A 83 9.89 -16.55 -4.64
N ARG A 84 10.01 -16.54 -3.31
CA ARG A 84 10.50 -17.67 -2.51
C ARG A 84 9.64 -18.92 -2.69
N ASN A 85 8.32 -18.75 -2.67
CA ASN A 85 7.37 -19.86 -2.89
C ASN A 85 7.41 -20.48 -4.30
N LEU A 86 8.18 -19.92 -5.24
CA LEU A 86 8.38 -20.50 -6.58
C LEU A 86 9.72 -21.24 -6.69
N GLU A 87 10.60 -21.12 -5.70
CA GLU A 87 11.94 -21.74 -5.65
C GLU A 87 11.97 -23.02 -4.80
N ASP A 88 10.91 -23.28 -4.01
CA ASP A 88 10.68 -24.50 -3.22
C ASP A 88 9.83 -25.54 -3.99
#